data_AF-A0A8S3AAI3-F1
#
_entry.id   AF-A0A8S3AAI3-F1
#
_cell.length_a   1.000
_cell.length_b   1.000
_cell.length_c   1.000
_cell.angle_alpha   90.00
_cell.angle_beta   90.00
_cell.angle_gamma   90.00
#
_symmetry.space_group_name_H-M   'P 1'
#
loop_
_entity.id
_entity.type
_entity.pdbx_description
1 polymer ?
#
loop_
_entity_poly.entity_id
_entity_poly.type
_entity_poly.pdbx_seq_one_letter_code
_entity_poly.pdbx_strand_id
1 'polypeptide(L)' 'DVLTIPNKDHVIVHLPKVKVDLTKYIDNQKFRFDYTFRESCSNDIVYHFTAKPLVQLLFLGYSPMVFAYGQTGAGKLII' A
#
# COMPACT_ATOMS: atom_id res chain seq x y z
N ASP A 1 12.49 1.04 -10.05
CA ASP A 1 11.19 1.00 -9.38
C ASP A 1 10.44 2.30 -9.68
N VAL A 2 9.11 2.24 -9.84
CA VAL A 2 8.24 3.41 -10.11
C VAL A 2 7.45 3.83 -8.86
N LEU A 3 7.61 3.12 -7.75
CA LEU A 3 6.99 3.44 -6.46
C LEU A 3 8.06 3.86 -5.45
N THR A 4 7.75 4.88 -4.65
CA THR A 4 8.58 5.29 -3.51
C THR A 4 7.71 5.45 -2.27
N ILE A 5 8.16 4.89 -1.14
CA ILE A 5 7.47 4.99 0.16
C ILE A 5 8.36 5.82 1.09
N PRO A 6 8.24 7.16 1.08
CA PRO A 6 9.12 8.03 1.86
C PRO A 6 8.91 7.91 3.37
N ASN A 7 7.68 7.63 3.80
CA ASN A 7 7.23 7.55 5.18
C ASN A 7 6.09 6.53 5.31
N LYS A 8 5.62 6.32 6.55
CA LYS A 8 4.62 5.29 6.90
C LYS A 8 3.20 5.53 6.39
N ASP A 9 2.93 6.70 5.81
CA ASP A 9 1.57 7.13 5.44
C ASP A 9 1.48 7.66 4.01
N HIS A 10 2.60 7.72 3.25
CA HIS A 10 2.58 8.15 1.85
C HIS A 10 3.22 7.11 0.92
N VAL A 11 2.64 7.01 -0.27
CA VAL A 11 3.18 6.33 -1.45
C VAL A 11 3.28 7.37 -2.57
N ILE A 12 4.41 7.41 -3.25
CA ILE A 12 4.64 8.25 -4.42
C ILE A 12 4.73 7.33 -5.65
N VAL A 13 3.90 7.59 -6.65
CA VAL A 13 3.94 6.92 -7.95
C VAL A 13 4.61 7.85 -8.95
N HIS A 14 5.71 7.39 -9.53
CA HIS A 14 6.49 8.11 -10.53
C HIS A 14 5.98 7.75 -11.93
N LEU A 15 5.05 8.54 -12.47
CA LEU A 15 4.46 8.28 -13.79
C LEU A 15 5.28 8.95 -14.89
N PRO A 16 5.97 8.18 -15.76
CA PRO A 16 6.62 8.76 -16.93
C PRO A 16 5.56 9.24 -17.91
N LYS A 17 5.57 10.54 -18.23
CA LYS A 17 4.66 11.18 -19.18
C LYS A 17 5.44 11.91 -20.26
N VAL A 18 4.76 12.17 -21.37
CA VAL A 18 5.30 12.90 -22.52
C VAL A 18 4.36 14.07 -22.81
N LYS A 19 4.92 15.27 -22.91
CA LYS A 19 4.18 16.47 -23.31
C LYS A 19 3.93 16.44 -24.84
N VAL A 20 3.05 17.33 -25.32
CA VAL A 20 2.73 17.44 -26.76
C VAL A 20 3.96 17.81 -27.60
N ASP A 21 4.92 18.53 -27.02
CA ASP A 21 6.21 18.89 -27.60
C ASP A 21 7.25 17.75 -27.56
N LEU A 22 6.84 16.52 -27.25
CA LEU A 22 7.69 15.34 -27.08
C LEU A 22 8.65 15.41 -25.88
N THR A 23 8.56 16.43 -25.02
CA THR A 23 9.38 16.53 -23.81
C THR A 23 8.93 15.47 -22.79
N LYS A 24 9.85 14.59 -22.39
CA LYS A 24 9.64 13.60 -21.32
C LYS A 24 9.68 14.28 -19.96
N TYR A 25 8.76 13.91 -19.08
CA TYR A 25 8.75 14.35 -17.68
C TYR A 25 8.20 13.25 -16.78
N ILE A 26 8.43 13.38 -15.48
CA ILE A 26 7.88 12.47 -14.47
C ILE A 26 6.81 13.23 -13.69
N ASP A 27 5.60 12.69 -13.67
CA ASP A 27 4.50 13.17 -12.84
C ASP A 27 4.48 12.37 -11.54
N ASN A 28 4.78 13.04 -10.42
CA ASN A 28 4.88 12.42 -9.10
C ASN A 28 3.54 12.49 -8.38
N GLN A 29 2.73 11.43 -8.50
CA GLN A 29 1.45 11.36 -7.81
C GLN A 29 1.64 10.87 -6.38
N LYS A 30 1.10 11.62 -5.41
CA LYS A 30 1.20 11.31 -3.99
C LYS A 30 -0.14 10.77 -3.48
N PHE A 31 -0.10 9.61 -2.86
CA PHE A 31 -1.25 8.98 -2.22
C PHE A 31 -0.98 8.88 -0.72
N ARG A 32 -2.01 9.19 0.08
CA ARG A 32 -1.94 9.09 1.53
C ARG A 32 -2.80 7.92 2.00
N PHE A 33 -2.23 7.10 2.88
CA PHE A 33 -2.87 5.94 3.50
C PHE A 33 -2.60 5.97 5.01
N ASP A 34 -3.35 5.18 5.78
CA ASP A 34 -3.10 5.05 7.23
C ASP A 34 -1.76 4.36 7.50
N TYR A 35 -1.45 3.34 6.69
CA TYR A 35 -0.20 2.59 6.74
C TYR A 35 0.29 2.26 5.34
N THR A 36 1.58 2.42 5.13
CA THR A 36 2.29 2.05 3.91
C THR A 36 3.46 1.13 4.28
N PHE A 37 3.62 0.05 3.52
CA PHE A 37 4.61 -0.99 3.79
C PHE A 37 5.60 -1.07 2.64
N ARG A 38 6.89 -1.08 2.96
CA ARG A 38 7.98 -1.24 1.99
C ARG A 38 8.15 -2.69 1.57
N GLU A 39 8.84 -2.90 0.47
CA GLU A 39 9.25 -4.25 0.01
C GLU A 39 10.05 -5.04 1.05
N SER A 40 10.74 -4.34 1.96
CA SER A 40 11.52 -4.94 3.05
C SER A 40 10.69 -5.35 4.27
N CYS A 41 9.39 -5.03 4.30
CA CYS A 41 8.52 -5.37 5.42
C CYS A 41 8.13 -6.85 5.37
N SER A 42 8.23 -7.54 6.51
CA SER A 42 7.72 -8.91 6.65
C SER A 42 6.21 -8.94 6.83
N ASN A 43 5.62 -10.11 6.54
CA ASN A 43 4.20 -10.36 6.75
C ASN A 43 3.77 -10.15 8.21
N ASP A 44 4.64 -10.45 9.19
CA ASP A 44 4.36 -10.19 10.60
C ASP A 44 4.07 -8.70 10.87
N ILE A 45 4.81 -7.80 10.24
CA ILE A 45 4.61 -6.36 10.38
C ILE A 45 3.27 -5.97 9.74
N VAL A 46 2.99 -6.47 8.53
CA VAL A 46 1.73 -6.20 7.83
C VAL A 46 0.53 -6.68 8.67
N TYR A 47 0.56 -7.90 9.20
CA TYR A 47 -0.47 -8.45 10.08
C TYR A 47 -0.67 -7.61 11.34
N HIS A 48 0.43 -7.18 11.98
CA HIS A 48 0.37 -6.42 13.23
C HIS A 48 -0.35 -5.08 13.08
N PHE A 49 -0.16 -4.39 11.95
CA PHE A 49 -0.75 -3.09 11.72
C PHE A 49 -2.11 -3.13 11.00
N THR A 50 -2.49 -4.27 10.41
CA THR A 50 -3.77 -4.42 9.69
C THR A 50 -4.78 -5.28 10.45
N ALA A 51 -4.53 -6.58 10.56
CA ALA A 51 -5.50 -7.55 11.06
C ALA A 51 -5.48 -7.74 12.58
N LYS A 52 -4.32 -7.62 13.23
CA LYS A 52 -4.18 -7.80 14.69
C LYS A 52 -5.14 -6.91 15.53
N PRO A 53 -5.30 -5.60 15.27
CA PRO A 53 -6.25 -4.79 16.05
C PRO A 53 -7.71 -5.24 15.87
N LEU A 54 -8.04 -5.86 14.73
CA LEU A 54 -9.38 -6.37 14.46
C LEU A 54 -9.71 -7.61 15.30
N VAL A 55 -8.70 -8.37 15.72
CA VAL A 55 -8.90 -9.54 16.60
C VAL A 55 -9.54 -9.12 17.93
N GLN A 56 -9.21 -7.94 18.45
CA GLN A 56 -9.83 -7.41 19.66
C GLN A 56 -11.33 -7.11 19.45
N LEU A 57 -11.70 -6.65 18.25
CA LEU A 57 -13.10 -6.39 17.90
C LEU A 57 -13.94 -7.67 17.88
N LEU A 58 -13.35 -8.81 17.50
CA LEU A 58 -14.02 -10.12 17.57
C LEU A 58 -14.42 -10.47 19.02
N PHE A 59 -13.52 -10.26 19.98
CA PHE A 59 -13.81 -10.54 21.40
C PHE A 59 -14.86 -9.59 22.00
N LEU A 60 -15.04 -8.42 21.41
CA LEU A 60 -16.10 -7.46 21.77
C LEU A 60 -17.45 -7.76 21.09
N GLY A 61 -17.54 -8.84 20.31
CA GLY A 61 -18.76 -9.27 19.63
C GLY A 61 -19.00 -8.60 18.28
N TYR A 62 -18.02 -7.88 17.71
CA TYR A 62 -18.11 -7.31 16.37
C TYR A 62 -17.64 -8.31 15.29
N SER A 63 -18.06 -8.06 14.05
CA SER A 63 -17.65 -8.84 12.86
C SER A 63 -16.75 -8.00 11.94
N PRO A 64 -15.44 -7.85 12.24
CA PRO A 64 -14.52 -7.14 11.37
C PRO A 64 -14.27 -7.90 10.06
N MET A 65 -14.02 -7.15 8.98
CA MET A 65 -13.71 -7.70 7.65
C MET A 65 -12.34 -7.19 7.18
N VAL A 66 -11.57 -8.07 6.54
CA VAL A 66 -10.27 -7.75 5.92
C VAL A 66 -10.34 -8.06 4.44
N PHE A 67 -9.87 -7.12 3.62
CA PHE A 67 -9.81 -7.27 2.17
C PHE A 67 -8.37 -7.23 1.68
N ALA A 68 -7.99 -8.18 0.85
CA ALA A 68 -6.76 -8.17 0.07
C ALA A 68 -7.07 -7.74 -1.37
N TYR A 69 -6.66 -6.54 -1.76
CA TYR A 69 -6.92 -5.98 -3.09
C TYR A 69 -5.63 -5.59 -3.81
N GLY A 70 -5.63 -5.73 -5.14
CA GLY A 70 -4.46 -5.51 -5.98
C GLY A 70 -4.53 -6.30 -7.29
N GLN A 71 -3.65 -6.01 -8.24
CA GLN A 71 -3.56 -6.77 -9.49
C GLN A 71 -3.05 -8.21 -9.27
N THR A 72 -3.16 -9.08 -10.28
CA THR A 72 -2.55 -10.41 -10.25
C THR A 72 -1.03 -10.29 -10.09
N GLY A 73 -0.44 -11.11 -9.21
CA GLY A 73 0.99 -11.03 -8.89
C GLY A 73 1.37 -9.97 -7.85
N ALA A 74 0.43 -9.17 -7.35
CA ALA A 74 0.69 -8.14 -6.32
C ALA A 74 0.81 -8.69 -4.88
N GLY A 75 1.01 -10.00 -4.70
CA GLY A 75 1.22 -10.59 -3.38
C GLY A 75 -0.03 -10.84 -2.53
N LYS A 76 -1.25 -10.62 -3.04
CA LYS A 76 -2.52 -10.83 -2.28
C LYS A 76 -2.68 -12.17 -1.55
N LEU A 77 -2.09 -13.26 -2.10
CA LEU A 77 -2.13 -14.60 -1.51
C LEU A 77 -0.96 -14.89 -0.55
N ILE A 78 0.05 -14.02 -0.56
CA ILE A 78 1.33 -14.21 0.13
C ILE A 78 1.42 -13.26 1.34
N ILE A 79 0.64 -12.18 1.37
CA ILE A 79 0.39 -11.39 2.59
C ILE A 79 -0.36 -12.20 3.64
#